data_AF-A0A2E6X4H8-F1
#
_entry.id   AF-A0A2E6X4H8-F1
#
_cell.length_a   1.000
_cell.length_b   1.000
_cell.length_c   1.000
_cell.angle_alpha   90.00
_cell.angle_beta   90.00
_cell.angle_gamma   90.00
#
_symmetry.space_group_name_H-M   'P 1'
#
loop_
_entity.id
_entity.type
_entity.pdbx_description
1 polymer ?
#
loop_
_entity_poly.entity_id
_entity_poly.type
_entity_poly.pdbx_seq_one_letter_code
_entity_poly.pdbx_strand_id
1 'polypeptide(L)'
;MNMGRCAAREKARSETSLLKAPHRVAFVTLGQSPRTDLVPQIINSIEVPIKTIEYGLLDNLDHDYIASITPEPGKPAFLTHLRDGSQVELATAWAYRRFRKIYEEIRHHGADLVVLMSTTCGHDFRPGGATIISDNVVDRLINLMAGADLTLGVVVPTQGLLIGLDVLGGPWPARVIVRAARHGDLKALALAIDEMSTCDVIVLHSMGYSDKDRTFVQRRSGKPTIINRRIIANAIRDALEQLDDPANKEGETALLTRLRSLSNREREMMFYVADGLSNKQIARDLDISFRTVEIHRARMMEKMGFHSITDLVRVVDMVSDL
;
A
#
# COMPACT_ATOMS: atom_id res chain seq x y z
N MET A 1 -47.07 23.29 3.01
CA MET A 1 -46.83 22.26 1.97
C MET A 1 -45.39 22.33 1.44
N ASN A 2 -44.38 21.95 2.23
CA ASN A 2 -42.98 21.98 1.75
C ASN A 2 -42.15 20.72 2.10
N MET A 3 -42.77 19.67 2.64
CA MET A 3 -42.09 18.39 2.90
C MET A 3 -41.98 17.49 1.65
N GLY A 4 -42.86 17.65 0.65
CA GLY A 4 -42.88 16.81 -0.55
C GLY A 4 -41.74 17.05 -1.55
N ARG A 5 -41.15 18.25 -1.58
CA ARG A 5 -40.03 18.58 -2.49
C ARG A 5 -38.67 18.14 -1.97
N CYS A 6 -38.52 17.96 -0.65
CA CYS A 6 -37.29 17.46 -0.04
C CYS A 6 -37.17 15.94 -0.24
N ALA A 7 -38.24 15.20 0.05
CA ALA A 7 -38.30 13.76 -0.16
C ALA A 7 -38.15 13.36 -1.65
N ALA A 8 -38.70 14.16 -2.58
CA ALA A 8 -38.52 13.94 -4.01
C ALA A 8 -37.08 14.22 -4.50
N ARG A 9 -36.35 15.14 -3.86
CA ARG A 9 -34.92 15.41 -4.16
C ARG A 9 -33.99 14.35 -3.57
N GLU A 10 -34.31 13.76 -2.42
CA GLU A 10 -33.59 12.62 -1.85
C GLU A 10 -33.85 11.33 -2.64
N LYS A 11 -35.09 11.09 -3.07
CA LYS A 11 -35.43 9.95 -3.93
C LYS A 11 -34.80 10.06 -5.32
N ALA A 12 -34.77 11.27 -5.90
CA ALA A 12 -34.08 11.53 -7.15
C ALA A 12 -32.53 11.46 -7.04
N ARG A 13 -31.94 11.82 -5.88
CA ARG A 13 -30.50 11.58 -5.61
C ARG A 13 -30.18 10.09 -5.46
N SER A 14 -31.12 9.31 -4.92
CA SER A 14 -31.01 7.85 -4.77
C SER A 14 -31.15 7.11 -6.10
N GLU A 15 -32.08 7.53 -6.97
CA GLU A 15 -32.37 6.86 -8.25
C GLU A 15 -31.49 7.32 -9.43
N THR A 16 -30.74 8.43 -9.27
CA THR A 16 -29.78 8.93 -10.27
C THR A 16 -28.32 8.73 -9.85
N SER A 17 -28.04 7.76 -8.97
CA SER A 17 -26.72 7.12 -8.93
C SER A 17 -26.56 6.30 -10.20
N LEU A 18 -26.27 6.99 -11.30
CA LEU A 18 -25.69 6.37 -12.50
C LEU A 18 -24.55 5.49 -11.98
N LEU A 19 -24.71 4.16 -12.11
CA LEU A 19 -23.76 3.13 -11.66
C LEU A 19 -22.34 3.62 -11.92
N LYS A 20 -21.71 4.15 -10.87
CA LYS A 20 -20.37 4.72 -10.96
C LYS A 20 -19.47 3.59 -11.42
N ALA A 21 -18.64 3.85 -12.43
CA ALA A 21 -17.73 2.84 -12.93
C ALA A 21 -16.89 2.32 -11.75
N PRO A 22 -16.75 0.99 -11.59
CA PRO A 22 -16.04 0.43 -10.46
C PRO A 22 -14.58 0.88 -10.49
N HIS A 23 -14.05 1.20 -9.31
CA HIS A 23 -12.66 1.61 -9.14
C HIS A 23 -11.69 0.54 -9.63
N ARG A 24 -10.60 0.99 -10.26
CA ARG A 24 -9.51 0.14 -10.73
C ARG A 24 -8.52 -0.09 -9.60
N VAL A 25 -8.51 -1.30 -9.04
CA VAL A 25 -7.61 -1.67 -7.94
C VAL A 25 -6.51 -2.59 -8.46
N ALA A 26 -5.26 -2.14 -8.32
CA ALA A 26 -4.09 -2.92 -8.68
C ALA A 26 -3.57 -3.71 -7.47
N PHE A 27 -3.58 -5.04 -7.56
CA PHE A 27 -3.01 -5.92 -6.54
C PHE A 27 -1.62 -6.39 -6.96
N VAL A 28 -0.62 -6.15 -6.11
CA VAL A 28 0.77 -6.54 -6.36
C VAL A 28 1.17 -7.65 -5.40
N THR A 29 1.59 -8.80 -5.93
CA THR A 29 1.95 -9.99 -5.15
C THR A 29 3.38 -10.42 -5.42
N LEU A 30 4.03 -11.04 -4.43
CA LEU A 30 5.40 -11.58 -4.58
C LEU A 30 5.52 -12.68 -5.64
N GLY A 31 4.42 -13.37 -5.97
CA GLY A 31 4.43 -14.54 -6.84
C GLY A 31 4.10 -14.19 -8.28
N GLN A 32 3.41 -15.10 -8.95
CA GLN A 32 2.82 -14.85 -10.25
C GLN A 32 1.36 -14.42 -10.10
N SER A 33 0.90 -13.55 -10.99
CA SER A 33 -0.51 -13.20 -11.17
C SER A 33 -1.16 -14.10 -12.24
N PRO A 34 -2.49 -14.31 -12.23
CA PRO A 34 -3.41 -14.00 -11.14
C PRO A 34 -3.20 -14.95 -9.95
N ARG A 35 -3.43 -14.46 -8.73
CA ARG A 35 -3.38 -15.27 -7.50
C ARG A 35 -4.78 -15.78 -7.14
N THR A 36 -5.15 -16.91 -7.73
CA THR A 36 -6.48 -17.53 -7.62
C THR A 36 -6.86 -17.94 -6.19
N ASP A 37 -5.89 -18.14 -5.31
CA ASP A 37 -6.06 -18.53 -3.90
C ASP A 37 -6.20 -17.35 -2.92
N LEU A 38 -5.96 -16.11 -3.40
CA LEU A 38 -5.83 -14.93 -2.55
C LEU A 38 -6.76 -13.79 -2.99
N VAL A 39 -6.59 -13.29 -4.21
CA VAL A 39 -7.28 -12.07 -4.68
C VAL A 39 -8.80 -12.24 -4.67
N PRO A 40 -9.39 -13.35 -5.15
CA PRO A 40 -10.84 -13.56 -5.07
C PRO A 40 -11.39 -13.53 -3.64
N GLN A 41 -10.64 -14.02 -2.66
CA GLN A 41 -11.10 -14.02 -1.26
C GLN A 41 -11.12 -12.63 -0.66
N ILE A 42 -10.15 -11.78 -1.03
CA ILE A 42 -10.10 -10.39 -0.60
C ILE A 42 -11.24 -9.60 -1.26
N ILE A 43 -11.47 -9.78 -2.56
CA ILE A 43 -12.61 -9.16 -3.26
C ILE A 43 -13.93 -9.50 -2.56
N ASN A 44 -14.16 -10.78 -2.24
CA ASN A 44 -15.36 -11.21 -1.52
C ASN A 44 -15.47 -10.57 -0.12
N SER A 45 -14.35 -10.20 0.51
CA SER A 45 -14.32 -9.57 1.83
C SER A 45 -14.48 -8.04 1.76
N ILE A 46 -14.18 -7.41 0.62
CA ILE A 46 -14.34 -5.95 0.43
C ILE A 46 -15.82 -5.59 0.27
N GLU A 47 -16.60 -6.47 -0.38
CA GLU A 47 -18.05 -6.28 -0.62
C GLU A 47 -18.42 -5.02 -1.43
N VAL A 48 -17.46 -4.45 -2.15
CA VAL A 48 -17.63 -3.31 -3.07
C VAL A 48 -17.20 -3.72 -4.49
N PRO A 49 -17.97 -3.38 -5.55
CA PRO A 49 -17.57 -3.69 -6.92
C PRO A 49 -16.28 -2.96 -7.31
N ILE A 50 -15.27 -3.73 -7.71
CA ILE A 50 -14.00 -3.20 -8.21
C ILE A 50 -13.60 -3.87 -9.52
N LYS A 51 -12.85 -3.14 -10.34
CA LYS A 51 -12.14 -3.69 -11.49
C LYS A 51 -10.72 -4.04 -11.06
N THR A 52 -10.35 -5.30 -11.13
CA THR A 52 -9.05 -5.77 -10.67
C THR A 52 -8.00 -5.70 -11.76
N ILE A 53 -6.78 -5.36 -11.35
CA ILE A 53 -5.56 -5.49 -12.15
C ILE A 53 -4.58 -6.22 -11.25
N GLU A 54 -3.98 -7.32 -11.70
CA GLU A 54 -3.07 -8.11 -10.87
C GLU A 54 -1.67 -8.08 -11.46
N TYR A 55 -0.68 -7.92 -10.59
CA TYR A 55 0.74 -7.94 -10.90
C TYR A 55 1.46 -8.92 -9.98
N GLY A 56 2.29 -9.76 -10.55
CA GLY A 56 3.18 -10.67 -9.86
C GLY A 56 4.64 -10.30 -10.11
N LEU A 57 5.48 -10.31 -9.07
CA LEU A 57 6.92 -10.10 -9.24
C LEU A 57 7.55 -11.13 -10.20
N LEU A 58 6.99 -12.33 -10.23
CA LEU A 58 7.45 -13.45 -11.06
C LEU A 58 6.74 -13.54 -12.42
N ASP A 59 5.93 -12.54 -12.79
CA ASP A 59 5.25 -12.53 -14.08
C ASP A 59 6.26 -12.45 -15.23
N ASN A 60 5.98 -13.23 -16.27
CA ASN A 60 6.79 -13.35 -17.49
C ASN A 60 8.24 -13.80 -17.28
N LEU A 61 8.55 -14.44 -16.14
CA LEU A 61 9.84 -15.06 -15.88
C LEU A 61 9.77 -16.57 -16.16
N ASP A 62 10.83 -17.13 -16.74
CA ASP A 62 10.97 -18.56 -16.93
C ASP A 62 11.32 -19.29 -15.62
N HIS A 63 11.10 -20.61 -15.61
CA HIS A 63 11.24 -21.43 -14.40
C HIS A 63 12.69 -21.52 -13.93
N ASP A 64 13.66 -21.60 -14.85
CA ASP A 64 15.08 -21.72 -14.53
C ASP A 64 15.60 -20.42 -13.91
N TYR A 65 15.18 -19.28 -14.44
CA TYR A 65 15.48 -17.98 -13.86
C TYR A 65 14.87 -17.85 -12.46
N ILE A 66 13.60 -18.24 -12.26
CA ILE A 66 12.96 -18.21 -10.93
C ILE A 66 13.76 -19.06 -9.93
N ALA A 67 14.17 -20.27 -10.32
CA ALA A 67 14.98 -21.15 -9.50
C ALA A 67 16.36 -20.57 -9.14
N SER A 68 16.90 -19.66 -9.96
CA SER A 68 18.16 -18.95 -9.69
C SER A 68 18.05 -17.83 -8.63
N ILE A 69 16.83 -17.40 -8.26
CA ILE A 69 16.58 -16.32 -7.29
C ILE A 69 16.64 -16.88 -5.85
N THR A 70 17.71 -17.59 -5.53
CA THR A 70 17.85 -18.24 -4.23
C THR A 70 18.27 -17.26 -3.14
N PRO A 71 17.66 -17.30 -1.94
CA PRO A 71 18.16 -16.55 -0.79
C PRO A 71 19.53 -17.08 -0.35
N GLU A 72 20.41 -16.18 0.09
CA GLU A 72 21.67 -16.58 0.72
C GLU A 72 21.42 -17.27 2.07
N PRO A 73 22.21 -18.29 2.45
CA PRO A 73 22.09 -18.93 3.75
C PRO A 73 22.16 -17.93 4.92
N GLY A 74 21.20 -18.01 5.84
CA GLY A 74 21.13 -17.11 7.00
C GLY A 74 20.64 -15.68 6.68
N LYS A 75 20.20 -15.41 5.44
CA LYS A 75 19.50 -14.17 5.10
C LYS A 75 17.99 -14.35 5.10
N PRO A 76 17.22 -13.26 5.27
CA PRO A 76 15.77 -13.30 5.15
C PRO A 76 15.33 -13.72 3.75
N ALA A 77 14.19 -14.39 3.67
CA ALA A 77 13.63 -14.90 2.42
C ALA A 77 12.11 -14.73 2.38
N PHE A 78 11.58 -14.40 1.20
CA PHE A 78 10.15 -14.28 0.98
C PHE A 78 9.58 -15.55 0.37
N LEU A 79 8.57 -16.14 1.03
CA LEU A 79 7.84 -17.28 0.48
C LEU A 79 6.68 -16.80 -0.40
N THR A 80 6.59 -17.37 -1.60
CA THR A 80 5.48 -17.11 -2.52
C THR A 80 5.02 -18.36 -3.26
N HIS A 81 3.90 -18.25 -3.98
CA HIS A 81 3.32 -19.32 -4.79
C HIS A 81 3.50 -19.04 -6.28
N LEU A 82 3.76 -20.10 -7.04
CA LEU A 82 3.68 -20.12 -8.49
C LEU A 82 2.25 -20.49 -8.94
N ARG A 83 1.96 -20.30 -10.24
CA ARG A 83 0.63 -20.60 -10.81
C ARG A 83 0.23 -22.08 -10.69
N ASP A 84 1.20 -22.98 -10.64
CA ASP A 84 0.98 -24.42 -10.45
C ASP A 84 0.73 -24.82 -8.99
N GLY A 85 0.72 -23.84 -8.07
CA GLY A 85 0.52 -24.04 -6.64
C GLY A 85 1.79 -24.44 -5.87
N SER A 86 2.91 -24.69 -6.57
CA SER A 86 4.20 -24.84 -5.90
C SER A 86 4.63 -23.55 -5.21
N GLN A 87 5.58 -23.66 -4.29
CA GLN A 87 6.07 -22.55 -3.50
C GLN A 87 7.57 -22.40 -3.66
N VAL A 88 8.02 -21.16 -3.76
CA VAL A 88 9.43 -20.77 -3.90
C VAL A 88 9.77 -19.72 -2.86
N GLU A 89 11.01 -19.77 -2.35
CA GLU A 89 11.60 -18.73 -1.53
C GLU A 89 12.46 -17.80 -2.40
N LEU A 90 12.27 -16.50 -2.23
CA LEU A 90 12.96 -15.47 -3.01
C LEU A 90 13.91 -14.68 -2.12
N ALA A 91 15.09 -14.38 -2.65
CA ALA A 91 15.99 -13.40 -2.05
C ALA A 91 15.29 -12.02 -1.93
N THR A 92 15.27 -11.45 -0.72
CA THR A 92 14.59 -10.17 -0.44
C THR A 92 15.13 -9.01 -1.30
N ALA A 93 16.46 -8.93 -1.48
CA ALA A 93 17.09 -7.90 -2.29
C ALA A 93 16.67 -7.96 -3.77
N TRP A 94 16.47 -9.16 -4.32
CA TRP A 94 15.95 -9.31 -5.68
C TRP A 94 14.49 -8.85 -5.74
N ALA A 95 13.67 -9.27 -4.77
CA ALA A 95 12.26 -8.92 -4.72
C ALA A 95 12.06 -7.39 -4.65
N TYR A 96 12.87 -6.68 -3.85
CA TYR A 96 12.81 -5.21 -3.77
C TYR A 96 13.14 -4.53 -5.10
N ARG A 97 14.18 -5.00 -5.81
CA ARG A 97 14.54 -4.44 -7.13
C ARG A 97 13.46 -4.70 -8.16
N ARG A 98 12.89 -5.91 -8.17
CA ARG A 98 11.81 -6.27 -9.10
C ARG A 98 10.54 -5.47 -8.81
N PHE A 99 10.20 -5.32 -7.53
CA PHE A 99 9.06 -4.56 -7.06
C PHE A 99 9.11 -3.10 -7.53
N ARG A 100 10.24 -2.39 -7.38
CA ARG A 100 10.35 -0.99 -7.81
C ARG A 100 10.02 -0.80 -9.30
N LYS A 101 10.54 -1.69 -10.16
CA LYS A 101 10.25 -1.66 -11.61
C LYS A 101 8.76 -1.86 -11.90
N ILE A 102 8.13 -2.85 -11.27
CA ILE A 102 6.71 -3.12 -11.46
C ILE A 102 5.86 -1.96 -10.92
N TYR A 103 6.25 -1.37 -9.79
CA TYR A 103 5.52 -0.25 -9.21
C TYR A 103 5.52 0.97 -10.14
N GLU A 104 6.67 1.32 -10.72
CA GLU A 104 6.76 2.37 -11.75
C GLU A 104 5.83 2.09 -12.94
N GLU A 105 5.81 0.84 -13.43
CA GLU A 105 4.88 0.43 -14.49
C GLU A 105 3.42 0.63 -14.06
N ILE A 106 3.04 0.22 -12.85
CA ILE A 106 1.65 0.33 -12.33
C ILE A 106 1.16 1.78 -12.33
N ARG A 107 2.02 2.73 -11.95
CA ARG A 107 1.68 4.16 -11.90
C ARG A 107 1.22 4.68 -13.26
N HIS A 108 1.81 4.19 -14.35
CA HIS A 108 1.43 4.58 -15.70
C HIS A 108 0.12 3.92 -16.20
N HIS A 109 -0.41 2.91 -15.50
CA HIS A 109 -1.59 2.14 -15.93
C HIS A 109 -2.92 2.58 -15.28
N GLY A 110 -2.92 3.72 -14.58
CA GLY A 110 -4.16 4.40 -14.12
C GLY A 110 -5.00 3.54 -13.17
N ALA A 111 -4.36 2.96 -12.15
CA ALA A 111 -5.08 2.38 -11.01
C ALA A 111 -5.53 3.51 -10.07
N ASP A 112 -6.76 3.43 -9.58
CA ASP A 112 -7.29 4.39 -8.59
C ASP A 112 -6.72 4.08 -7.19
N LEU A 113 -6.40 2.81 -6.93
CA LEU A 113 -5.82 2.32 -5.69
C LEU A 113 -4.81 1.20 -5.99
N VAL A 114 -3.61 1.30 -5.42
CA VAL A 114 -2.61 0.23 -5.48
C VAL A 114 -2.53 -0.47 -4.13
N VAL A 115 -2.60 -1.80 -4.13
CA VAL A 115 -2.51 -2.64 -2.93
C VAL A 115 -1.30 -3.54 -3.04
N LEU A 116 -0.28 -3.27 -2.24
CA LEU A 116 0.90 -4.12 -2.11
C LEU A 116 0.57 -5.20 -1.11
N MET A 117 0.34 -6.42 -1.59
CA MET A 117 -0.23 -7.51 -0.81
C MET A 117 0.78 -8.12 0.17
N SER A 118 2.05 -8.11 -0.22
CA SER A 118 3.15 -8.71 0.51
C SER A 118 4.40 -8.07 -0.04
N THR A 119 5.14 -7.31 0.76
CA THR A 119 6.47 -6.71 0.50
C THR A 119 6.61 -5.54 1.47
N THR A 120 7.61 -5.57 2.34
CA THR A 120 8.21 -4.33 2.82
C THR A 120 9.10 -3.82 1.72
N CYS A 121 8.70 -2.72 1.13
CA CYS A 121 9.28 -2.10 -0.05
C CYS A 121 10.73 -1.56 0.15
N GLY A 122 11.42 -2.01 1.20
CA GLY A 122 12.56 -1.34 1.81
C GLY A 122 12.11 -0.08 2.56
N HIS A 123 12.86 0.32 3.59
CA HIS A 123 12.53 1.48 4.43
C HIS A 123 12.47 2.81 3.63
N ASP A 124 13.20 2.89 2.52
CA ASP A 124 13.31 4.10 1.70
C ASP A 124 12.26 4.21 0.61
N PHE A 125 11.42 3.19 0.42
CA PHE A 125 10.36 3.31 -0.57
C PHE A 125 9.25 4.22 -0.07
N ARG A 126 8.84 5.13 -0.94
CA ARG A 126 7.76 6.07 -0.74
C ARG A 126 6.78 5.83 -1.89
N PRO A 127 5.63 5.16 -1.63
CA PRO A 127 4.62 5.07 -2.67
C PRO A 127 4.01 6.46 -2.89
N GLY A 128 3.90 6.88 -4.15
CA GLY A 128 2.99 7.98 -4.50
C GLY A 128 1.57 7.47 -4.76
N GLY A 129 0.63 8.41 -4.87
CA GLY A 129 -0.79 8.12 -5.09
C GLY A 129 -1.47 7.36 -3.92
N ALA A 130 -2.71 6.92 -4.16
CA ALA A 130 -3.44 6.11 -3.19
C ALA A 130 -2.88 4.67 -3.17
N THR A 131 -2.05 4.38 -2.17
CA THR A 131 -1.38 3.08 -2.04
C THR A 131 -1.49 2.51 -0.63
N ILE A 132 -1.93 1.26 -0.54
CA ILE A 132 -1.96 0.46 0.70
C ILE A 132 -0.76 -0.50 0.68
N ILE A 133 0.04 -0.46 1.73
CA ILE A 133 1.14 -1.41 1.95
C ILE A 133 0.70 -2.38 3.06
N SER A 134 0.35 -3.60 2.67
CA SER A 134 -0.21 -4.64 3.55
C SER A 134 0.59 -4.84 4.83
N ASP A 135 1.88 -5.15 4.70
CA ASP A 135 2.74 -5.51 5.83
C ASP A 135 2.83 -4.33 6.82
N ASN A 136 3.04 -3.10 6.34
CA ASN A 136 3.11 -1.91 7.20
C ASN A 136 1.83 -1.68 8.03
N VAL A 137 0.65 -1.98 7.47
CA VAL A 137 -0.61 -1.85 8.20
C VAL A 137 -0.66 -2.86 9.35
N VAL A 138 -0.32 -4.12 9.07
CA VAL A 138 -0.31 -5.19 10.08
C VAL A 138 0.76 -4.96 11.13
N ASP A 139 1.95 -4.53 10.74
CA ASP A 139 3.08 -4.28 11.65
C ASP A 139 2.78 -3.13 12.61
N ARG A 140 2.14 -2.06 12.12
CA ARG A 140 1.69 -0.95 12.97
C ARG A 140 0.60 -1.40 13.94
N LEU A 141 -0.33 -2.24 13.49
CA LEU A 141 -1.34 -2.81 14.37
C LEU A 141 -0.70 -3.68 15.48
N ILE A 142 0.26 -4.53 15.13
CA ILE A 142 1.01 -5.35 16.10
C ILE A 142 1.68 -4.45 17.15
N ASN A 143 2.38 -3.40 16.70
CA ASN A 143 3.04 -2.44 17.60
C ASN A 143 2.06 -1.74 18.54
N LEU A 144 0.91 -1.29 18.01
CA LEU A 144 -0.13 -0.62 18.81
C LEU A 144 -0.73 -1.56 19.85
N MET A 145 -1.07 -2.80 19.47
CA MET A 145 -1.61 -3.79 20.40
C MET A 145 -0.60 -4.18 21.48
N ALA A 146 0.67 -4.35 21.11
CA ALA A 146 1.73 -4.67 22.06
C ALA A 146 1.96 -3.53 23.07
N GLY A 147 1.80 -2.28 22.64
CA GLY A 147 1.86 -1.10 23.49
C GLY A 147 0.66 -0.93 24.42
N ALA A 148 -0.48 -1.59 24.14
CA ALA A 148 -1.69 -1.57 24.95
C ALA A 148 -1.72 -2.69 26.01
N ASP A 149 -0.55 -3.14 26.45
CA ASP A 149 -0.37 -4.21 27.42
C ASP A 149 -0.94 -5.59 27.01
N LEU A 150 -1.07 -5.88 25.71
CA LEU A 150 -1.39 -7.22 25.22
C LEU A 150 -0.13 -8.01 24.89
N THR A 151 -0.13 -9.29 25.23
CA THR A 151 0.88 -10.26 24.79
C THR A 151 0.42 -10.86 23.46
N LEU A 152 1.22 -10.73 22.42
CA LEU A 152 0.83 -11.14 21.06
C LEU A 152 1.61 -12.36 20.61
N GLY A 153 0.91 -13.34 20.04
CA GLY A 153 1.50 -14.39 19.24
C GLY A 153 1.49 -13.97 17.78
N VAL A 154 2.62 -13.94 17.09
CA VAL A 154 2.68 -13.62 15.65
C VAL A 154 3.19 -14.83 14.89
N VAL A 155 2.44 -15.28 13.89
CA VAL A 155 2.84 -16.38 13.01
C VAL A 155 3.27 -15.84 11.65
N VAL A 156 4.53 -16.09 11.29
CA VAL A 156 5.14 -15.74 9.99
C VAL A 156 5.32 -16.99 9.12
N PRO A 157 5.46 -16.88 7.79
CA PRO A 157 5.39 -18.05 6.91
C PRO A 157 6.67 -18.87 6.78
N THR A 158 7.82 -18.31 7.16
CA THR A 158 9.13 -18.98 7.06
C THR A 158 10.00 -18.71 8.27
N GLN A 159 10.91 -19.65 8.54
CA GLN A 159 11.97 -19.48 9.53
C GLN A 159 12.92 -18.32 9.13
N GLY A 160 13.18 -18.13 7.83
CA GLY A 160 14.01 -17.03 7.33
C GLY A 160 13.52 -15.64 7.75
N LEU A 161 12.20 -15.45 7.89
CA LEU A 161 11.63 -14.19 8.38
C LEU A 161 11.77 -13.99 9.89
N LEU A 162 12.01 -15.04 10.69
CA LEU A 162 12.39 -14.87 12.09
C LEU A 162 13.79 -14.28 12.23
N ILE A 163 14.68 -14.59 11.29
CA ILE A 163 16.08 -14.13 11.28
C ILE A 163 16.17 -12.64 10.88
N GLY A 164 15.20 -12.14 10.11
CA GLY A 164 15.08 -10.72 9.75
C GLY A 164 13.68 -10.18 9.94
N LEU A 165 13.27 -10.01 11.20
CA LEU A 165 12.00 -9.35 11.54
C LEU A 165 12.00 -7.86 11.17
N ASP A 166 13.16 -7.24 10.98
CA ASP A 166 13.31 -5.90 10.42
C ASP A 166 12.65 -5.78 9.05
N VAL A 167 12.71 -6.86 8.26
CA VAL A 167 11.98 -6.99 7.00
C VAL A 167 10.46 -6.97 7.19
N LEU A 168 9.93 -7.13 8.40
CA LEU A 168 8.49 -7.04 8.73
C LEU A 168 8.23 -5.90 9.73
N GLY A 169 8.99 -4.81 9.65
CA GLY A 169 8.79 -3.65 10.52
C GLY A 169 9.08 -3.88 12.01
N GLY A 170 9.73 -5.00 12.34
CA GLY A 170 10.29 -5.28 13.66
C GLY A 170 11.67 -4.63 13.89
N PRO A 171 12.34 -4.93 15.01
CA PRO A 171 11.89 -5.83 16.08
C PRO A 171 10.65 -5.27 16.81
N TRP A 172 9.69 -6.15 17.07
CA TRP A 172 8.50 -5.80 17.85
C TRP A 172 8.81 -5.80 19.36
N PRO A 173 7.96 -5.19 20.20
CA PRO A 173 8.15 -5.18 21.65
C PRO A 173 8.30 -6.58 22.25
N ALA A 174 8.97 -6.70 23.40
CA ALA A 174 9.28 -7.97 24.05
C ALA A 174 8.07 -8.87 24.36
N ARG A 175 6.86 -8.29 24.37
CA ARG A 175 5.59 -9.01 24.57
C ARG A 175 5.05 -9.67 23.30
N VAL A 176 5.80 -9.61 22.20
CA VAL A 176 5.47 -10.26 20.93
C VAL A 176 6.28 -11.55 20.78
N ILE A 177 5.59 -12.68 20.82
CA ILE A 177 6.14 -14.02 20.62
C ILE A 177 5.95 -14.40 19.16
N VAL A 178 7.05 -14.52 18.40
CA VAL A 178 7.00 -14.86 16.98
C VAL A 178 7.30 -16.34 16.77
N ARG A 179 6.53 -17.02 15.90
CA ARG A 179 6.82 -18.36 15.40
C ARG A 179 6.62 -18.44 13.89
N ALA A 180 7.29 -19.40 13.27
CA ALA A 180 7.12 -19.67 11.85
C ALA A 180 6.28 -20.93 11.64
N ALA A 181 5.31 -20.85 10.73
CA ALA A 181 4.58 -22.00 10.21
C ALA A 181 4.34 -21.78 8.71
N ARG A 182 4.58 -22.79 7.89
CA ARG A 182 4.39 -22.65 6.45
C ARG A 182 2.90 -22.65 6.12
N HIS A 183 2.48 -21.84 5.13
CA HIS A 183 1.10 -21.85 4.65
C HIS A 183 0.69 -23.26 4.20
N GLY A 184 -0.48 -23.71 4.64
CA GLY A 184 -0.99 -25.06 4.36
C GLY A 184 -0.43 -26.18 5.25
N ASP A 185 0.61 -25.92 6.05
CA ASP A 185 1.15 -26.90 7.01
C ASP A 185 0.44 -26.76 8.36
N LEU A 186 -0.71 -27.44 8.49
CA LEU A 186 -1.50 -27.44 9.73
C LEU A 186 -0.75 -28.04 10.92
N LYS A 187 0.22 -28.92 10.70
CA LYS A 187 1.00 -29.53 11.78
C LYS A 187 2.01 -28.52 12.34
N ALA A 188 2.75 -27.84 11.47
CA ALA A 188 3.64 -26.75 11.87
C ALA A 188 2.86 -25.61 12.54
N LEU A 189 1.69 -25.26 11.98
CA LEU A 189 0.82 -24.25 12.57
C LEU A 189 0.32 -24.66 13.96
N ALA A 190 -0.08 -25.92 14.16
CA ALA A 190 -0.49 -26.42 15.47
C ALA A 190 0.63 -26.30 16.52
N LEU A 191 1.86 -26.70 16.17
CA LEU A 191 3.02 -26.59 17.06
C LEU A 191 3.33 -25.13 17.42
N ALA A 192 3.32 -24.23 16.44
CA ALA A 192 3.53 -22.80 16.65
C ALA A 192 2.52 -22.21 17.64
N ILE A 193 1.26 -22.63 17.56
CA ILE A 193 0.17 -22.14 18.41
C ILE A 193 0.26 -22.67 19.84
N ASP A 194 0.67 -23.92 20.03
CA ASP A 194 0.78 -24.53 21.36
C ASP A 194 1.81 -23.78 22.23
N GLU A 195 2.87 -23.27 21.61
CA GLU A 195 3.89 -22.45 22.26
C GLU A 195 3.43 -21.01 22.56
N MET A 196 2.28 -20.59 22.02
CA MET A 196 1.70 -19.27 22.23
C MET A 196 0.63 -19.28 23.34
N SER A 197 0.62 -20.28 24.22
CA SER A 197 -0.39 -20.45 25.28
C SER A 197 -0.49 -19.28 26.27
N THR A 198 0.53 -18.45 26.40
CA THR A 198 0.55 -17.23 27.23
C THR A 198 0.09 -15.95 26.51
N CYS A 199 -0.12 -15.98 25.20
CA CYS A 199 -0.54 -14.81 24.42
C CYS A 199 -2.02 -14.46 24.65
N ASP A 200 -2.40 -13.20 24.55
CA ASP A 200 -3.80 -12.75 24.60
C ASP A 200 -4.47 -12.83 23.22
N VAL A 201 -3.71 -12.54 22.16
CA VAL A 201 -4.18 -12.50 20.76
C VAL A 201 -3.15 -13.16 19.85
N ILE A 202 -3.61 -13.87 18.81
CA ILE A 202 -2.74 -14.42 17.76
C ILE A 202 -2.95 -13.67 16.45
N VAL A 203 -1.87 -13.27 15.78
CA VAL A 203 -1.86 -12.61 14.48
C VAL A 203 -1.21 -13.54 13.45
N LEU A 204 -1.96 -13.92 12.42
CA LEU A 204 -1.41 -14.57 11.24
C LEU A 204 -0.98 -13.46 10.25
N HIS A 205 0.32 -13.19 10.21
CA HIS A 205 0.89 -11.98 9.63
C HIS A 205 0.81 -11.95 8.10
N SER A 206 1.01 -13.09 7.44
CA SER A 206 1.13 -13.13 5.98
C SER A 206 -0.21 -13.28 5.27
N MET A 207 -0.31 -12.71 4.06
CA MET A 207 -1.44 -12.91 3.15
C MET A 207 -1.69 -14.35 2.76
N GLY A 208 -0.76 -15.29 2.95
CA GLY A 208 -1.03 -16.69 2.64
C GLY A 208 -1.98 -17.37 3.63
N TYR A 209 -2.22 -16.80 4.82
CA TYR A 209 -3.16 -17.34 5.78
C TYR A 209 -4.61 -16.95 5.48
N SER A 210 -5.48 -17.96 5.40
CA SER A 210 -6.89 -17.86 5.06
C SER A 210 -7.79 -17.84 6.30
N ASP A 211 -9.09 -17.63 6.09
CA ASP A 211 -10.09 -17.80 7.13
C ASP A 211 -10.16 -19.22 7.70
N LYS A 212 -9.81 -20.24 6.91
CA LYS A 212 -9.73 -21.61 7.39
C LYS A 212 -8.63 -21.75 8.44
N ASP A 213 -7.48 -21.13 8.20
CA ASP A 213 -6.36 -21.10 9.14
C ASP A 213 -6.73 -20.34 10.41
N ARG A 214 -7.40 -19.19 10.26
CA ARG A 214 -7.95 -18.43 11.38
C ARG A 214 -8.85 -19.29 12.27
N THR A 215 -9.85 -19.95 11.67
CA THR A 215 -10.79 -20.80 12.41
C THR A 215 -10.10 -22.01 13.04
N PHE A 216 -9.08 -22.57 12.39
CA PHE A 216 -8.25 -23.61 12.98
C PHE A 216 -7.52 -23.10 14.23
N VAL A 217 -6.84 -21.95 14.13
CA VAL A 217 -6.11 -21.33 15.25
C VAL A 217 -7.02 -20.99 16.40
N GLN A 218 -8.18 -20.37 16.14
CA GLN A 218 -9.16 -20.03 17.18
C GLN A 218 -9.64 -21.27 17.94
N ARG A 219 -9.97 -22.35 17.21
CA ARG A 219 -10.45 -23.60 17.84
C ARG A 219 -9.37 -24.29 18.67
N ARG A 220 -8.11 -24.25 18.23
CA ARG A 220 -7.01 -24.90 18.95
C ARG A 220 -6.53 -24.09 20.14
N SER A 221 -6.36 -22.77 19.97
CA SER A 221 -5.80 -21.89 21.00
C SER A 221 -6.85 -21.40 22.01
N GLY A 222 -8.13 -21.33 21.62
CA GLY A 222 -9.16 -20.61 22.36
C GLY A 222 -9.04 -19.09 22.30
N LYS A 223 -8.17 -18.54 21.45
CA LYS A 223 -7.80 -17.11 21.45
C LYS A 223 -8.41 -16.34 20.29
N PRO A 224 -8.66 -15.03 20.47
CA PRO A 224 -8.87 -14.12 19.36
C PRO A 224 -7.73 -14.26 18.34
N THR A 225 -8.09 -14.45 17.08
CA THR A 225 -7.13 -14.57 15.99
C THR A 225 -7.43 -13.55 14.90
N ILE A 226 -6.40 -12.80 14.52
CA ILE A 226 -6.42 -11.77 13.49
C ILE A 226 -5.65 -12.29 12.27
N ILE A 227 -6.14 -12.01 11.07
CA ILE A 227 -5.43 -12.34 9.82
C ILE A 227 -5.28 -11.10 8.95
N ASN A 228 -4.15 -11.02 8.26
CA ASN A 228 -3.82 -9.91 7.36
C ASN A 228 -4.92 -9.67 6.30
N ARG A 229 -5.40 -10.73 5.63
CA ARG A 229 -6.44 -10.63 4.57
C ARG A 229 -7.65 -9.78 4.96
N ARG A 230 -8.14 -9.92 6.20
CA ARG A 230 -9.33 -9.19 6.69
C ARG A 230 -9.01 -7.73 7.01
N ILE A 231 -7.83 -7.45 7.57
CA ILE A 231 -7.39 -6.07 7.84
C ILE A 231 -7.32 -5.29 6.53
N ILE A 232 -6.69 -5.90 5.51
CA ILE A 232 -6.48 -5.22 4.24
C ILE A 232 -7.76 -5.11 3.42
N ALA A 233 -8.66 -6.10 3.48
CA ALA A 233 -9.98 -5.96 2.87
C ALA A 233 -10.76 -4.76 3.44
N ASN A 234 -10.73 -4.55 4.76
CA ASN A 234 -11.36 -3.39 5.40
C ASN A 234 -10.66 -2.09 4.99
N ALA A 235 -9.34 -2.04 5.01
CA ALA A 235 -8.59 -0.86 4.59
C ALA A 235 -8.85 -0.47 3.12
N ILE A 236 -9.02 -1.47 2.24
CA ILE A 236 -9.40 -1.23 0.85
C ILE A 236 -10.81 -0.65 0.77
N ARG A 237 -11.78 -1.24 1.49
CA ARG A 237 -13.17 -0.74 1.53
C ARG A 237 -13.21 0.74 1.93
N ASP A 238 -12.55 1.07 3.04
CA ASP A 238 -12.49 2.44 3.55
C ASP A 238 -11.80 3.38 2.55
N ALA A 239 -10.70 2.95 1.94
CA ALA A 239 -9.99 3.77 0.95
C ALA A 239 -10.84 4.05 -0.30
N LEU A 240 -11.61 3.06 -0.78
CA LEU A 240 -12.51 3.22 -1.91
C LEU A 240 -13.64 4.22 -1.60
N GLU A 241 -14.22 4.16 -0.40
CA GLU A 241 -15.23 5.13 0.03
C GLU A 241 -14.67 6.56 0.09
N GLN A 242 -13.40 6.73 0.48
CA GLN A 242 -12.73 8.03 0.50
C GLN A 242 -12.39 8.56 -0.91
N LEU A 243 -12.06 7.69 -1.85
CA LEU A 243 -11.90 8.06 -3.27
C LEU A 243 -13.22 8.51 -3.91
N ASP A 244 -14.34 8.08 -3.33
CA ASP A 244 -15.66 8.49 -3.73
C ASP A 244 -16.09 9.86 -3.18
N ASP A 245 -15.41 10.38 -2.14
CA ASP A 245 -15.76 11.63 -1.47
C ASP A 245 -15.68 12.83 -2.44
N PRO A 246 -16.79 13.55 -2.70
CA PRO A 246 -16.81 14.75 -3.52
C PRO A 246 -15.80 15.82 -3.07
N ALA A 247 -15.54 15.93 -1.76
CA ALA A 247 -14.58 16.91 -1.22
C ALA A 247 -13.16 16.63 -1.70
N ASN A 248 -12.76 15.35 -1.82
CA ASN A 248 -11.45 14.96 -2.35
C ASN A 248 -11.37 15.30 -3.85
N LYS A 249 -12.44 15.06 -4.61
CA LYS A 249 -12.48 15.34 -6.06
C LYS A 249 -12.45 16.84 -6.36
N GLU A 250 -13.12 17.66 -5.55
CA GLU A 250 -13.08 19.12 -5.68
C GLU A 250 -11.67 19.67 -5.39
N GLY A 251 -11.00 19.15 -4.36
CA GLY A 251 -9.62 19.51 -4.02
C GLY A 251 -8.61 19.16 -5.14
N GLU A 252 -8.69 17.93 -5.66
CA GLU A 252 -7.83 17.47 -6.76
C GLU A 252 -8.10 18.27 -8.06
N THR A 253 -9.36 18.48 -8.41
CA THR A 253 -9.75 19.27 -9.60
C THR A 253 -9.28 20.72 -9.47
N ALA A 254 -9.41 21.32 -8.30
CA ALA A 254 -8.94 22.68 -8.05
C ALA A 254 -7.42 22.78 -8.19
N LEU A 255 -6.66 21.82 -7.65
CA LEU A 255 -5.21 21.79 -7.78
C LEU A 255 -4.75 21.59 -9.22
N LEU A 256 -5.33 20.62 -9.94
CA LEU A 256 -5.02 20.38 -11.36
C LEU A 256 -5.34 21.61 -12.22
N THR A 257 -6.42 22.32 -11.91
CA THR A 257 -6.76 23.59 -12.57
C THR A 257 -5.70 24.66 -12.32
N ARG A 258 -5.21 24.80 -11.08
CA ARG A 258 -4.12 25.74 -10.75
C ARG A 258 -2.82 25.36 -11.45
N LEU A 259 -2.44 24.09 -11.46
CA LEU A 259 -1.25 23.59 -12.18
C LEU A 259 -1.32 23.84 -13.70
N ARG A 260 -2.51 23.71 -14.29
CA ARG A 260 -2.76 24.02 -15.71
C ARG A 260 -2.72 25.53 -16.00
N SER A 261 -2.99 26.37 -15.01
CA SER A 261 -2.93 27.83 -15.14
C SER A 261 -1.51 28.42 -15.13
N LEU A 262 -0.52 27.61 -14.71
CA LEU A 262 0.88 28.00 -14.73
C LEU A 262 1.40 28.04 -16.18
N SER A 263 2.07 29.14 -16.51
CA SER A 263 2.89 29.24 -17.72
C SER A 263 4.12 28.33 -17.62
N ASN A 264 4.77 28.06 -18.75
CA ASN A 264 5.99 27.23 -18.77
C ASN A 264 7.07 27.77 -17.82
N ARG A 265 7.27 29.10 -17.77
CA ARG A 265 8.23 29.71 -16.85
C ARG A 265 7.82 29.62 -15.38
N GLU A 266 6.54 29.73 -15.07
CA GLU A 266 6.06 29.56 -13.68
C GLU A 266 6.14 28.10 -13.22
N ARG A 267 5.92 27.14 -14.13
CA ARG A 267 6.10 25.71 -13.84
C ARG A 267 7.57 25.37 -13.63
N GLU A 268 8.46 25.91 -14.46
CA GLU A 268 9.90 25.78 -14.29
C GLU A 268 10.37 26.42 -12.95
N MET A 269 9.84 27.60 -12.59
CA MET A 269 10.08 28.19 -11.25
C MET A 269 9.63 27.28 -10.13
N MET A 270 8.47 26.64 -10.26
CA MET A 270 7.92 25.77 -9.23
C MET A 270 8.89 24.63 -8.87
N PHE A 271 9.52 23.98 -9.86
CA PHE A 271 10.50 22.91 -9.62
C PHE A 271 11.76 23.44 -8.93
N TYR A 272 12.37 24.52 -9.43
CA TYR A 272 13.56 25.11 -8.78
C TYR A 272 13.30 25.55 -7.33
N VAL A 273 12.12 26.07 -7.05
CA VAL A 273 11.74 26.48 -5.69
C VAL A 273 11.55 25.28 -4.78
N ALA A 274 10.93 24.20 -5.28
CA ALA A 274 10.75 22.97 -4.53
C ALA A 274 12.09 22.26 -4.24
N ASP A 275 13.05 22.34 -5.17
CA ASP A 275 14.44 21.90 -4.98
C ASP A 275 15.23 22.77 -3.99
N GLY A 276 14.60 23.81 -3.43
CA GLY A 276 15.20 24.66 -2.39
C GLY A 276 16.14 25.74 -2.91
N LEU A 277 16.17 26.01 -4.22
CA LEU A 277 17.04 27.05 -4.77
C LEU A 277 16.59 28.46 -4.34
N SER A 278 17.57 29.29 -4.01
CA SER A 278 17.35 30.71 -3.76
C SER A 278 17.14 31.49 -5.06
N ASN A 279 16.44 32.63 -4.98
CA ASN A 279 16.18 33.48 -6.16
C ASN A 279 17.46 33.92 -6.88
N LYS A 280 18.59 34.04 -6.16
CA LYS A 280 19.90 34.35 -6.75
C LYS A 280 20.50 33.18 -7.53
N GLN A 281 20.28 31.95 -7.09
CA GLN A 281 20.75 30.75 -7.81
C GLN A 281 19.92 30.56 -9.07
N ILE A 282 18.59 30.62 -8.95
CA ILE A 282 17.66 30.48 -10.08
C ILE A 282 17.95 31.52 -11.17
N ALA A 283 18.21 32.78 -10.78
CA ALA A 283 18.56 33.84 -11.73
C ALA A 283 19.81 33.54 -12.55
N ARG A 284 20.83 32.94 -11.92
CA ARG A 284 22.08 32.53 -12.60
C ARG A 284 21.84 31.35 -13.51
N ASP A 285 21.12 30.34 -13.03
CA ASP A 285 20.90 29.09 -13.77
C ASP A 285 20.07 29.31 -15.03
N LEU A 286 19.13 30.27 -14.99
CA LEU A 286 18.27 30.62 -16.12
C LEU A 286 18.75 31.82 -16.95
N ASP A 287 19.89 32.42 -16.59
CA ASP A 287 20.44 33.64 -17.21
C ASP A 287 19.40 34.77 -17.34
N ILE A 288 18.71 35.05 -16.22
CA ILE A 288 17.70 36.12 -16.13
C ILE A 288 17.94 37.01 -14.91
N SER A 289 17.32 38.19 -14.90
CA SER A 289 17.48 39.10 -13.76
C SER A 289 16.84 38.53 -12.49
N PHE A 290 17.46 38.81 -11.34
CA PHE A 290 16.89 38.49 -10.02
C PHE A 290 15.45 39.01 -9.87
N ARG A 291 15.18 40.22 -10.39
CA ARG A 291 13.85 40.82 -10.37
C ARG A 291 12.84 40.03 -11.21
N THR A 292 13.28 39.42 -12.31
CA THR A 292 12.43 38.55 -13.15
C THR A 292 12.03 37.29 -12.39
N VAL A 293 12.96 36.68 -11.64
CA VAL A 293 12.67 35.52 -10.78
C VAL A 293 11.63 35.85 -9.71
N GLU A 294 11.78 36.97 -9.00
CA GLU A 294 10.81 37.44 -7.99
C GLU A 294 9.39 37.54 -8.58
N ILE A 295 9.26 38.11 -9.77
CA ILE A 295 7.97 38.28 -10.45
C ILE A 295 7.34 36.93 -10.80
N HIS A 296 8.12 36.00 -11.39
CA HIS A 296 7.59 34.68 -11.73
C HIS A 296 7.23 33.87 -10.48
N ARG A 297 8.02 33.98 -9.41
CA ARG A 297 7.79 33.28 -8.15
C ARG A 297 6.52 33.80 -7.45
N ALA A 298 6.32 35.12 -7.42
CA ALA A 298 5.11 35.73 -6.88
C ALA A 298 3.85 35.30 -7.66
N ARG A 299 3.88 35.37 -9.00
CA ARG A 299 2.75 34.96 -9.85
C ARG A 299 2.44 33.47 -9.74
N MET A 300 3.47 32.63 -9.65
CA MET A 300 3.30 31.19 -9.43
C MET A 300 2.62 30.92 -8.08
N MET A 301 3.10 31.53 -6.98
CA MET A 301 2.50 31.36 -5.66
C MET A 301 1.05 31.85 -5.60
N GLU A 302 0.76 32.98 -6.25
CA GLU A 302 -0.60 33.52 -6.39
C GLU A 302 -1.53 32.57 -7.15
N LYS A 303 -1.10 32.07 -8.32
CA LYS A 303 -1.88 31.11 -9.13
C LYS A 303 -2.10 29.78 -8.42
N MET A 304 -1.13 29.32 -7.65
CA MET A 304 -1.25 28.10 -6.86
C MET A 304 -2.08 28.31 -5.57
N GLY A 305 -2.31 29.56 -5.17
CA GLY A 305 -3.01 29.91 -3.93
C GLY A 305 -2.25 29.49 -2.67
N PHE A 306 -0.93 29.37 -2.77
CA PHE A 306 -0.08 28.94 -1.66
C PHE A 306 0.58 30.11 -0.97
N HIS A 307 0.63 30.02 0.35
CA HIS A 307 1.19 31.06 1.21
C HIS A 307 2.53 30.62 1.82
N SER A 308 2.94 29.37 1.58
CA SER A 308 4.20 28.82 2.05
C SER A 308 4.91 28.00 0.97
N ILE A 309 6.24 27.99 1.01
CA ILE A 309 7.06 27.13 0.14
C ILE A 309 6.80 25.66 0.46
N THR A 310 6.50 25.32 1.72
CA THR A 310 6.18 23.95 2.15
C THR A 310 4.98 23.38 1.42
N ASP A 311 3.95 24.18 1.17
CA ASP A 311 2.78 23.76 0.39
C ASP A 311 3.16 23.45 -1.06
N LEU A 312 4.08 24.24 -1.63
CA LEU A 312 4.60 24.02 -2.98
C LEU A 312 5.43 22.72 -3.06
N VAL A 313 6.30 22.46 -2.09
CA VAL A 313 7.11 21.23 -2.02
C VAL A 313 6.22 20.00 -2.02
N ARG A 314 5.17 19.97 -1.19
CA ARG A 314 4.22 18.85 -1.13
C ARG A 314 3.53 18.58 -2.47
N VAL A 315 3.19 19.65 -3.20
CA VAL A 315 2.55 19.54 -4.51
C VAL A 315 3.54 19.09 -5.57
N VAL A 316 4.77 19.58 -5.54
CA VAL A 316 5.81 19.12 -6.48
C VAL A 316 6.15 17.66 -6.22
N ASP A 317 6.24 17.22 -4.97
CA ASP A 317 6.40 15.79 -4.64
C ASP A 317 5.26 14.98 -5.25
N MET A 318 4.01 15.42 -5.07
CA MET A 318 2.82 14.75 -5.59
C MET A 318 2.71 14.74 -7.13
N VAL A 319 3.24 15.77 -7.82
CA VAL A 319 3.19 15.89 -9.29
C VAL A 319 4.40 15.27 -9.97
N SER A 320 5.57 15.25 -9.33
CA SER A 320 6.74 14.48 -9.77
C SER A 320 6.49 12.97 -9.65
N ASP A 321 5.43 12.63 -8.92
CA ASP A 321 4.84 11.33 -8.71
C ASP A 321 3.70 10.98 -9.71
N LEU A 322 3.41 11.82 -10.70
CA LEU A 322 2.43 11.55 -11.78
C LEU A 322 3.14 11.26 -13.10
#